data_AF-A0A841JT61-F1
#
_entry.id   AF-A0A841JT61-F1
#
_cell.length_a   1.000
_cell.length_b   1.000
_cell.length_c   1.000
_cell.angle_alpha   90.00
_cell.angle_beta   90.00
_cell.angle_gamma   90.00
#
_symmetry.space_group_name_H-M   'P 1'
#
loop_
_entity.id
_entity.type
_entity.pdbx_description
1 polymer ?
#
loop_
_entity_poly.entity_id
_entity_poly.type
_entity_poly.pdbx_seq_one_letter_code
_entity_poly.pdbx_strand_id
1 'polypeptide(L)'
;MRLSRLICSSILLSASLLSAESKNPADYPFRLHIFNRSETDFYHNRVEEETKGEGRANLFANNDVRGIDFSYECSEKLKASFGYETYPAKWKKPNQELVVLMPVFGKPNAYFTCDFKTQVKDYAYVSHNGSLSSESPADFKDWMKKRDYDPEHGKNVPTKAKAAAAATASKPE
;
A
#
# COMPACT_ATOMS: atom_id res chain seq x y z
N MET A 1 -60.80 22.57 -26.50
CA MET A 1 -59.40 22.99 -26.30
C MET A 1 -58.63 21.81 -25.74
N ARG A 2 -57.72 21.23 -26.53
CA ARG A 2 -56.87 20.08 -26.17
C ARG A 2 -55.44 20.59 -26.00
N LEU A 3 -54.79 20.33 -24.87
CA LEU A 3 -53.32 20.33 -24.82
C LEU A 3 -52.83 19.18 -23.94
N SER A 4 -52.39 18.13 -24.64
CA SER A 4 -51.69 16.97 -24.11
C SER A 4 -50.28 17.38 -23.71
N ARG A 5 -49.89 17.18 -22.45
CA ARG A 5 -48.51 17.41 -21.99
C ARG A 5 -47.75 16.09 -22.10
N LEU A 6 -46.92 15.99 -23.13
CA LEU A 6 -45.87 14.99 -23.24
C LEU A 6 -44.83 15.23 -22.13
N ILE A 7 -44.79 14.31 -21.17
CA ILE A 7 -43.71 14.23 -20.18
C ILE A 7 -42.57 13.46 -20.85
N CYS A 8 -41.55 14.19 -21.27
CA CYS A 8 -40.32 13.64 -21.83
C CYS A 8 -39.46 13.14 -20.65
N SER A 9 -39.46 11.82 -20.42
CA SER A 9 -38.54 11.17 -19.46
C SER A 9 -37.13 11.15 -20.03
N SER A 10 -36.29 12.10 -19.60
CA SER A 10 -34.86 12.10 -19.88
C SER A 10 -34.15 11.05 -19.03
N ILE A 11 -33.75 9.94 -19.66
CA ILE A 11 -32.89 8.91 -19.07
C ILE A 11 -31.48 9.50 -18.90
N LEU A 12 -31.10 9.84 -17.67
CA LEU A 12 -29.71 10.18 -17.33
C LEU A 12 -28.89 8.88 -17.29
N LEU A 13 -28.29 8.51 -18.42
CA LEU A 13 -27.26 7.48 -18.51
C LEU A 13 -26.03 7.96 -17.71
N SER A 14 -25.92 7.55 -16.46
CA SER A 14 -24.71 7.72 -15.66
C SER A 14 -23.69 6.68 -16.13
N ALA A 15 -22.91 7.04 -17.16
CA ALA A 15 -21.78 6.22 -17.60
C ALA A 15 -20.70 6.27 -16.52
N SER A 16 -20.67 5.27 -15.65
CA SER A 16 -19.54 4.98 -14.79
C SER A 16 -18.35 4.66 -15.70
N LEU A 17 -17.51 5.64 -15.98
CA LEU A 17 -16.22 5.40 -16.61
C LEU A 17 -15.43 4.47 -15.70
N LEU A 18 -15.32 3.20 -16.08
CA LEU A 18 -14.33 2.27 -15.55
C LEU A 18 -12.97 2.77 -16.03
N SER A 19 -12.44 3.82 -15.41
CA SER A 19 -11.07 4.26 -15.62
C SER A 19 -10.16 3.14 -15.18
N ALA A 20 -9.48 2.52 -16.13
CA ALA A 20 -8.39 1.60 -15.83
C ALA A 20 -7.39 2.33 -14.94
N GLU A 21 -7.02 1.67 -13.84
CA GLU A 21 -6.14 2.24 -12.84
C GLU A 21 -4.76 2.54 -13.45
N SER A 22 -4.20 3.73 -13.19
CA SER A 22 -2.95 4.14 -13.83
C SER A 22 -1.80 3.23 -13.42
N LYS A 23 -0.89 2.92 -14.35
CA LYS A 23 0.35 2.18 -14.07
C LYS A 23 1.57 3.10 -13.93
N ASN A 24 1.38 4.42 -13.98
CA ASN A 24 2.45 5.39 -13.82
C ASN A 24 2.66 5.67 -12.31
N PRO A 25 3.85 5.38 -11.74
CA PRO A 25 4.13 5.64 -10.33
C PRO A 25 3.92 7.09 -9.90
N ALA A 26 4.03 8.07 -10.81
CA ALA A 26 3.82 9.48 -10.51
C ALA A 26 2.37 9.82 -10.10
N ASP A 27 1.40 8.96 -10.43
CA ASP A 27 -0.01 9.18 -10.10
C ASP A 27 -0.37 8.69 -8.68
N TYR A 28 0.63 8.25 -7.92
CA TYR A 28 0.50 7.63 -6.60
C TYR A 28 1.29 8.44 -5.55
N PRO A 29 0.67 9.46 -4.93
CA PRO A 29 1.38 10.39 -4.05
C PRO A 29 1.79 9.77 -2.71
N PHE A 30 1.19 8.66 -2.30
CA PHE A 30 1.47 8.03 -1.00
C PHE A 30 2.45 6.88 -1.14
N ARG A 31 3.00 6.47 0.00
CA ARG A 31 3.94 5.36 0.10
C ARG A 31 3.45 4.35 1.13
N LEU A 32 3.55 3.08 0.82
CA LEU A 32 3.12 2.00 1.69
C LEU A 32 4.30 1.07 2.01
N HIS A 33 4.60 0.90 3.29
CA HIS A 33 5.57 -0.08 3.77
C HIS A 33 4.84 -1.27 4.37
N ILE A 34 4.89 -2.42 3.71
CA ILE A 34 4.22 -3.65 4.14
C ILE A 34 5.17 -4.47 5.01
N PHE A 35 4.86 -4.67 6.29
CA PHE A 35 5.70 -5.42 7.22
C PHE A 35 5.50 -6.93 7.08
N ASN A 36 4.23 -7.36 7.13
CA ASN A 36 3.86 -8.77 7.07
C ASN A 36 2.54 -8.95 6.32
N ARG A 37 2.31 -10.18 5.88
CA ARG A 37 1.06 -10.60 5.25
C ARG A 37 0.83 -12.10 5.44
N SER A 38 -0.43 -12.49 5.61
CA SER A 38 -0.91 -13.84 5.30
C SER A 38 -1.29 -13.89 3.82
N GLU A 39 -1.15 -15.04 3.19
CA GLU A 39 -1.44 -15.22 1.77
C GLU A 39 -2.10 -16.59 1.57
N THR A 40 -3.16 -16.62 0.76
CA THR A 40 -3.79 -17.83 0.22
C THR A 40 -3.86 -17.68 -1.29
N ASP A 41 -3.23 -18.63 -1.98
CA ASP A 41 -3.20 -18.67 -3.44
C ASP A 41 -4.34 -19.54 -3.98
N PHE A 42 -5.02 -19.05 -5.01
CA PHE A 42 -6.05 -19.79 -5.73
C PHE A 42 -5.53 -20.17 -7.12
N TYR A 43 -5.71 -21.46 -7.46
CA TYR A 43 -5.23 -22.02 -8.72
C TYR A 43 -6.38 -22.52 -9.57
N HIS A 44 -6.37 -22.18 -10.85
CA HIS A 44 -7.24 -22.77 -11.88
C HIS A 44 -6.37 -23.43 -12.95
N ASN A 45 -6.61 -24.71 -13.26
CA ASN A 45 -5.81 -25.48 -14.23
C ASN A 45 -4.28 -25.41 -14.00
N ARG A 46 -3.83 -25.38 -12.73
CA ARG A 46 -2.42 -25.21 -12.30
C ARG A 46 -1.80 -23.85 -12.62
N VAL A 47 -2.61 -22.86 -12.98
CA VAL A 47 -2.21 -21.45 -13.11
C VAL A 47 -2.71 -20.70 -11.89
N GLU A 48 -1.83 -19.93 -11.26
CA GLU A 48 -2.20 -19.01 -10.18
C GLU A 48 -3.05 -17.89 -10.75
N GLU A 49 -4.30 -17.78 -10.28
CA GLU A 49 -5.28 -16.81 -10.79
C GLU A 49 -5.41 -15.61 -9.86
N GLU A 50 -5.32 -15.86 -8.56
CA GLU A 50 -5.67 -14.89 -7.54
C GLU A 50 -4.97 -15.18 -6.21
N THR A 51 -4.58 -14.11 -5.51
CA THR A 51 -4.07 -14.19 -4.14
C THR A 51 -4.90 -13.32 -3.22
N LYS A 52 -5.29 -13.89 -2.07
CA LYS A 52 -6.04 -13.17 -1.03
C LYS A 52 -5.28 -13.24 0.27
N GLY A 53 -5.46 -12.22 1.11
CA GLY A 53 -4.80 -12.22 2.39
C GLY A 53 -5.06 -10.97 3.21
N GLU A 54 -4.35 -10.90 4.33
CA GLU A 54 -4.40 -9.79 5.27
C GLU A 54 -2.98 -9.42 5.69
N GLY A 55 -2.78 -8.22 6.21
CA GLY A 55 -1.46 -7.79 6.65
C GLY A 55 -1.45 -6.49 7.43
N ARG A 56 -0.23 -6.07 7.78
CA ARG A 56 0.03 -4.81 8.48
C ARG A 56 1.05 -3.99 7.72
N ALA A 57 0.79 -2.70 7.62
CA ALA A 57 1.63 -1.77 6.89
C ALA A 57 1.65 -0.38 7.55
N ASN A 58 2.64 0.44 7.22
CA ASN A 58 2.60 1.88 7.44
C ASN A 58 2.30 2.60 6.13
N LEU A 59 1.32 3.50 6.17
CA LEU A 59 1.02 4.46 5.12
C LEU A 59 1.71 5.78 5.45
N PHE A 60 2.52 6.26 4.51
CA PHE A 60 3.10 7.60 4.51
C PHE A 60 2.30 8.45 3.53
N ALA A 61 1.63 9.47 4.06
CA ALA A 61 0.75 10.33 3.27
C ALA A 61 0.72 11.75 3.84
N ASN A 62 1.03 12.73 3.01
CA ASN A 62 0.99 14.15 3.33
C ASN A 62 1.85 14.49 4.55
N ASN A 63 3.07 13.95 4.63
CA ASN A 63 3.98 14.12 5.77
C ASN A 63 3.39 13.58 7.10
N ASP A 64 2.47 12.62 7.00
CA ASP A 64 1.95 11.83 8.10
C ASP A 64 2.24 10.34 7.93
N VAL A 65 2.31 9.63 9.06
CA VAL A 65 2.57 8.19 9.10
C VAL A 65 1.54 7.51 9.98
N ARG A 66 0.84 6.54 9.41
CA ARG A 66 -0.23 5.81 10.09
C ARG A 66 -0.09 4.31 9.81
N GLY A 67 -0.23 3.52 10.85
CA GLY A 67 -0.41 2.09 10.73
C GLY A 67 -1.74 1.80 10.06
N ILE A 68 -1.75 0.80 9.19
CA ILE A 68 -2.96 0.22 8.62
C ILE A 68 -2.93 -1.28 8.80
N ASP A 69 -4.07 -1.84 9.18
CA ASP A 69 -4.35 -3.25 8.90
C ASP A 69 -5.08 -3.29 7.57
N PHE A 70 -4.75 -4.27 6.74
CA PHE A 70 -5.35 -4.37 5.41
C PHE A 70 -5.75 -5.80 5.07
N SER A 71 -6.75 -5.93 4.22
CA SER A 71 -7.04 -7.14 3.46
C SER A 71 -6.97 -6.85 1.96
N TYR A 72 -6.62 -7.86 1.17
CA TYR A 72 -6.36 -7.71 -0.25
C TYR A 72 -6.86 -8.89 -1.07
N GLU A 73 -7.07 -8.61 -2.34
CA GLU A 73 -7.44 -9.55 -3.39
C GLU A 73 -6.71 -9.11 -4.67
N CYS A 74 -5.58 -9.74 -4.99
CA CYS A 74 -4.69 -9.35 -6.07
C CYS A 74 -4.62 -10.44 -7.16
N SER A 75 -4.50 -10.03 -8.42
CA SER A 75 -4.26 -10.94 -9.56
C SER A 75 -2.84 -11.53 -9.61
N GLU A 76 -1.93 -11.04 -8.78
CA GLU A 76 -0.55 -11.50 -8.66
C GLU A 76 -0.14 -11.53 -7.18
N LYS A 77 0.85 -12.35 -6.85
CA LYS A 77 1.38 -12.48 -5.48
C LYS A 77 1.77 -11.15 -4.85
N LEU A 78 1.33 -10.92 -3.62
CA LEU A 78 1.74 -9.77 -2.84
C LEU A 78 3.10 -10.04 -2.20
N LYS A 79 3.98 -9.02 -2.18
CA LYS A 79 5.24 -9.05 -1.44
C LYS A 79 5.24 -8.02 -0.31
N ALA A 80 5.81 -8.40 0.83
CA ALA A 80 6.15 -7.44 1.88
C ALA A 80 7.31 -6.59 1.39
N SER A 81 7.38 -5.38 1.92
CA SER A 81 8.46 -4.46 1.61
C SER A 81 9.80 -5.02 2.07
N PHE A 82 10.84 -4.85 1.26
CA PHE A 82 12.19 -5.25 1.64
C PHE A 82 12.90 -4.10 2.35
N GLY A 83 13.45 -4.36 3.54
CA GLY A 83 14.19 -3.37 4.31
C GLY A 83 13.33 -2.14 4.65
N TYR A 84 13.58 -1.02 3.96
CA TYR A 84 12.86 0.26 4.12
C TYR A 84 12.17 0.70 2.83
N GLU A 85 12.07 -0.18 1.84
CA GLU A 85 11.39 0.10 0.58
C GLU A 85 9.90 0.33 0.80
N THR A 86 9.28 1.06 -0.13
CA THR A 86 7.87 1.38 -0.09
C THR A 86 7.25 1.23 -1.47
N TYR A 87 5.98 0.83 -1.49
CA TYR A 87 5.17 0.77 -2.71
C TYR A 87 4.41 2.08 -2.91
N PRO A 88 4.33 2.62 -4.15
CA PRO A 88 3.44 3.74 -4.45
C PRO A 88 1.98 3.35 -4.15
N ALA A 89 1.25 4.25 -3.53
CA ALA A 89 -0.16 4.04 -3.18
C ALA A 89 -0.98 5.33 -3.34
N LYS A 90 -2.30 5.17 -3.45
CA LYS A 90 -3.26 6.28 -3.41
C LYS A 90 -4.59 5.82 -2.85
N TRP A 91 -5.37 6.74 -2.31
CA TRP A 91 -6.73 6.45 -1.86
C TRP A 91 -7.63 6.24 -3.08
N LYS A 92 -8.29 5.09 -3.13
CA LYS A 92 -9.51 4.87 -3.94
C LYS A 92 -10.71 5.45 -3.20
N LYS A 93 -10.80 5.16 -1.90
CA LYS A 93 -11.74 5.75 -0.95
C LYS A 93 -10.98 6.15 0.31
N PRO A 94 -11.02 7.44 0.71
CA PRO A 94 -10.24 7.92 1.85
C PRO A 94 -10.43 7.05 3.10
N ASN A 95 -9.31 6.59 3.68
CA ASN A 95 -9.25 5.77 4.90
C ASN A 95 -9.93 4.39 4.83
N GLN A 96 -10.41 3.95 3.67
CA GLN A 96 -11.15 2.70 3.51
C GLN A 96 -10.56 1.79 2.44
N GLU A 97 -10.16 2.36 1.30
CA GLU A 97 -9.65 1.58 0.17
C GLU A 97 -8.43 2.26 -0.44
N LEU A 98 -7.29 1.58 -0.45
CA LEU A 98 -6.08 1.99 -1.15
C LEU A 98 -5.96 1.23 -2.47
N VAL A 99 -5.46 1.91 -3.50
CA VAL A 99 -4.83 1.25 -4.63
C VAL A 99 -3.34 1.28 -4.41
N VAL A 100 -2.69 0.13 -4.49
CA VAL A 100 -1.24 -0.02 -4.36
C VAL A 100 -0.66 -0.44 -5.71
N LEU A 101 0.37 0.27 -6.17
CA LEU A 101 1.10 -0.06 -7.39
C LEU A 101 2.26 -1.01 -7.06
N MET A 102 2.12 -2.27 -7.46
CA MET A 102 3.07 -3.34 -7.15
C MET A 102 3.90 -3.70 -8.39
N PRO A 103 5.20 -3.98 -8.24
CA PRO A 103 6.02 -4.46 -9.35
C PRO A 103 5.66 -5.91 -9.71
N VAL A 104 5.64 -6.20 -11.01
CA VAL A 104 5.51 -7.57 -11.53
C VAL A 104 6.85 -8.27 -11.40
N PHE A 105 6.89 -9.40 -10.71
CA PHE A 105 8.14 -10.11 -10.45
C PHE A 105 8.78 -10.62 -11.75
N GLY A 106 10.10 -10.43 -11.88
CA GLY A 106 10.86 -10.84 -13.06
C GLY A 106 10.65 -9.96 -14.30
N LYS A 107 9.82 -8.91 -14.23
CA LYS A 107 9.58 -7.97 -15.33
C LYS A 107 9.94 -6.54 -14.91
N PRO A 108 11.14 -6.05 -15.26
CA PRO A 108 11.53 -4.68 -14.97
C PRO A 108 10.52 -3.68 -15.53
N ASN A 109 10.20 -2.64 -14.75
CA ASN A 109 9.26 -1.57 -15.13
C ASN A 109 7.82 -2.02 -15.46
N ALA A 110 7.44 -3.25 -15.12
CA ALA A 110 6.07 -3.71 -15.22
C ALA A 110 5.40 -3.64 -13.84
N TYR A 111 4.16 -3.14 -13.83
CA TYR A 111 3.38 -2.96 -12.62
C TYR A 111 1.97 -3.52 -12.77
N PHE A 112 1.43 -3.99 -11.65
CA PHE A 112 0.01 -4.27 -11.46
C PHE A 112 -0.51 -3.44 -10.28
N THR A 113 -1.83 -3.23 -10.26
CA THR A 113 -2.51 -2.53 -9.17
C THR A 113 -3.22 -3.54 -8.31
N CYS A 114 -3.16 -3.37 -7.00
CA CYS A 114 -3.95 -4.17 -6.07
C CYS A 114 -4.73 -3.28 -5.11
N ASP A 115 -6.02 -3.61 -4.97
CA ASP A 115 -6.94 -2.90 -4.08
C ASP A 115 -6.85 -3.48 -2.67
N PHE A 116 -6.58 -2.61 -1.70
CA PHE A 116 -6.50 -2.95 -0.29
C PHE A 116 -7.69 -2.34 0.43
N LYS A 117 -8.42 -3.13 1.19
CA LYS A 117 -9.37 -2.63 2.18
C LYS A 117 -8.61 -2.36 3.47
N THR A 118 -8.78 -1.18 4.04
CA THR A 118 -7.92 -0.71 5.13
C THR A 118 -8.69 -0.38 6.40
N GLN A 119 -8.06 -0.66 7.54
CA GLN A 119 -8.40 -0.08 8.84
C GLN A 119 -7.22 0.77 9.31
N VAL A 120 -7.38 2.10 9.20
CA VAL A 120 -6.36 3.07 9.64
C VAL A 120 -6.32 3.14 11.16
N LYS A 121 -5.10 3.10 11.72
CA LYS A 121 -4.83 3.18 13.15
C LYS A 121 -4.41 4.60 13.54
N ASP A 122 -4.44 4.90 14.83
CA ASP A 122 -3.93 6.15 15.44
C ASP A 122 -2.45 6.11 15.82
N TYR A 123 -1.81 4.95 15.65
CA TYR A 123 -0.38 4.71 15.85
C TYR A 123 0.31 4.31 14.54
N ALA A 124 1.64 4.33 14.53
CA ALA A 124 2.47 3.74 13.47
C ALA A 124 3.07 2.41 13.95
N TYR A 125 3.27 1.46 13.02
CA TYR A 125 3.96 0.21 13.31
C TYR A 125 5.48 0.39 13.28
N VAL A 126 6.19 -0.29 14.19
CA VAL A 126 7.65 -0.30 14.23
C VAL A 126 8.16 -1.73 14.39
N SER A 127 9.10 -2.11 13.52
CA SER A 127 9.74 -3.42 13.57
C SER A 127 11.01 -3.37 14.42
N HIS A 128 11.05 -4.19 15.47
CA HIS A 128 12.21 -4.37 16.35
C HIS A 128 12.50 -5.86 16.50
N ASN A 129 13.71 -6.28 16.11
CA ASN A 129 14.19 -7.66 16.25
C ASN A 129 13.20 -8.70 15.68
N GLY A 130 12.55 -8.38 14.56
CA GLY A 130 11.57 -9.26 13.91
C GLY A 130 10.16 -9.24 14.54
N SER A 131 9.95 -8.49 15.63
CA SER A 131 8.64 -8.26 16.22
C SER A 131 8.07 -6.90 15.79
N LEU A 132 6.74 -6.83 15.66
CA LEU A 132 6.03 -5.60 15.33
C LEU A 132 5.43 -5.00 16.60
N SER A 133 5.75 -3.74 16.88
CA SER A 133 5.20 -2.94 17.96
C SER A 133 4.53 -1.68 17.40
N SER A 134 3.92 -0.87 18.26
CA SER A 134 3.25 0.38 17.90
C SER A 134 3.88 1.55 18.63
N GLU A 135 4.05 2.67 17.94
CA GLU A 135 4.49 3.95 18.50
C GLU A 135 3.55 5.08 18.05
N SER A 136 3.61 6.22 18.75
CA SER A 136 2.84 7.39 18.31
C SER A 136 3.35 7.89 16.95
N PRO A 137 2.49 8.48 16.10
CA PRO A 137 2.94 9.09 14.85
C PRO A 137 3.98 10.20 15.06
N ALA A 138 3.94 10.89 16.21
CA ALA A 138 4.91 11.91 16.54
C ALA A 138 6.31 11.32 16.80
N ASP A 139 6.40 10.27 17.61
CA ASP A 139 7.67 9.60 17.91
C ASP A 139 8.29 9.00 16.65
N PHE A 140 7.47 8.37 15.81
CA PHE A 140 7.93 7.81 14.54
C PHE A 140 8.44 8.90 13.59
N LYS A 141 7.76 10.05 13.50
CA LYS A 141 8.23 11.20 12.71
C LYS A 141 9.54 11.77 13.24
N ASP A 142 9.73 11.82 14.55
CA ASP A 142 10.99 12.25 15.12
C ASP A 142 12.11 11.26 14.81
N TRP A 143 11.81 9.96 14.82
CA TRP A 143 12.73 8.92 14.36
C TRP A 143 13.09 9.08 12.88
N MET A 144 12.10 9.38 12.01
CA MET A 144 12.26 9.64 10.58
C MET A 144 13.22 10.82 10.34
N LYS A 145 12.93 11.98 10.95
CA LYS A 145 13.74 13.20 10.85
C LYS A 145 15.17 12.98 11.30
N LYS A 146 15.37 12.33 12.45
CA LYS A 146 16.71 12.02 13.01
C LYS A 146 17.56 11.11 12.10
N ARG A 147 16.93 10.42 11.15
CA ARG A 147 17.59 9.48 10.23
C ARG A 147 17.49 9.89 8.77
N ASP A 148 16.98 11.08 8.48
CA ASP A 148 16.73 11.56 7.12
C ASP A 148 15.93 10.55 6.28
N TYR A 149 14.95 9.89 6.91
CA TYR A 149 14.09 8.92 6.25
C TYR A 149 12.77 9.59 5.87
N ASP A 150 12.50 9.62 4.56
CA ASP A 150 11.37 10.31 3.96
C ASP A 150 10.96 9.59 2.66
N PRO A 151 10.12 8.54 2.76
CA PRO A 151 9.70 7.76 1.61
C PRO A 151 8.95 8.56 0.55
N GLU A 152 8.19 9.58 0.96
CA GLU A 152 7.38 10.41 0.04
C GLU A 152 8.28 11.20 -0.92
N HIS A 153 9.49 11.57 -0.47
CA HIS A 153 10.48 12.30 -1.28
C HIS A 153 11.67 11.43 -1.71
N GLY A 154 11.49 10.10 -1.76
CA GLY A 154 12.48 9.17 -2.32
C GLY A 154 13.65 8.82 -1.39
N LYS A 155 13.65 9.31 -0.14
CA LYS A 155 14.65 8.93 0.88
C LYS A 155 14.24 7.64 1.57
N ASN A 156 14.31 6.54 0.80
CA ASN A 156 13.85 5.21 1.22
C ASN A 156 14.86 4.44 2.10
N VAL A 157 16.01 5.02 2.47
CA VAL A 157 17.01 4.36 3.33
C VAL A 157 17.43 5.31 4.44
N PRO A 158 17.22 4.96 5.73
CA PRO A 158 17.65 5.80 6.83
C PRO A 158 19.18 5.86 6.91
N THR A 159 19.73 7.06 7.07
CA THR A 159 21.19 7.33 7.10
C THR A 159 21.97 6.57 8.19
N LYS A 160 21.29 6.08 9.23
CA LYS A 160 21.87 5.28 10.34
C LYS A 160 21.37 3.83 10.39
N ALA A 161 20.80 3.30 9.29
CA ALA A 161 20.26 1.94 9.24
C ALA A 161 21.30 0.83 9.50
N LYS A 162 22.59 1.09 9.20
CA LYS A 162 23.67 0.10 9.21
C LYS A 162 24.03 -0.45 10.60
N ALA A 163 23.73 0.27 11.68
CA ALA A 163 24.14 -0.14 13.04
C ALA A 163 23.32 -1.31 13.61
N ALA A 164 22.08 -1.54 13.14
CA ALA A 164 21.22 -2.61 13.67
C ALA A 164 21.43 -3.97 12.96
N ALA A 165 21.74 -3.97 11.65
CA ALA A 165 21.93 -5.20 10.88
C ALA A 165 23.31 -5.85 11.07
N ALA A 166 24.34 -5.07 11.42
CA ALA A 166 25.70 -5.58 11.61
C ALA A 166 25.91 -6.26 12.98
N ALA A 167 25.08 -5.96 13.98
CA ALA A 167 25.18 -6.57 15.32
C ALA A 167 24.63 -8.01 15.38
N THR A 168 23.85 -8.43 14.38
CA THR A 168 23.29 -9.78 14.28
C THR A 168 24.11 -10.74 13.42
N ALA A 169 25.16 -10.27 12.74
CA ALA A 169 25.97 -11.09 11.83
C ALA A 169 27.28 -11.64 12.45
N SER A 170 27.56 -11.36 13.72
CA SER A 170 28.80 -11.79 14.39
C SER A 170 28.52 -12.68 15.60
N LYS A 171 28.02 -13.91 15.36
CA LYS A 171 28.33 -15.04 16.23
C LYS A 171 28.40 -16.32 15.39
N PRO A 172 29.59 -16.70 14.89
CA PRO A 172 29.81 -18.07 14.43
C PRO A 172 29.92 -18.98 15.66
N GLU A 173 29.20 -20.10 15.61
CA GLU A 173 29.42 -21.28 16.45
C GLU A 173 30.66 -22.04 15.94
#